data_AF-A0A0H3J7A4-F1
#
_entry.id   AF-A0A0H3J7A4-F1
#
_cell.length_a   1.000
_cell.length_b   1.000
_cell.length_c   1.000
_cell.angle_alpha   90.00
_cell.angle_beta   90.00
_cell.angle_gamma   90.00
#
_symmetry.space_group_name_H-M   'P 1'
#
loop_
_entity.id
_entity.type
_entity.pdbx_description
1 polymer ?
#
loop_
_entity_poly.entity_id
_entity_poly.type
_entity_poly.pdbx_seq_one_letter_code
_entity_poly.pdbx_strand_id
1 'polypeptide(L)'
;MYYLNARYYNAEWGRFINADAYGGNVGNLLSHNVFAYCMNNQVNMSDPSGNWPTWNDIKSGLSKIKRGVSNALSKVTAWVADKAEAVLSLKPRNNLGQLPIHLI
;
A
#
# COMPACT_ATOMS: atom_id res chain seq x y z
N MET A 1 -22.38 13.33 -23.77
CA MET A 1 -21.24 13.71 -22.92
C MET A 1 -21.29 12.87 -21.65
N TYR A 2 -20.14 12.34 -21.20
CA TYR A 2 -20.04 11.48 -20.02
C TYR A 2 -19.17 12.15 -18.97
N TYR A 3 -19.57 12.09 -17.70
CA TYR A 3 -18.76 12.57 -16.58
C TYR A 3 -17.96 11.42 -15.98
N LEU A 4 -16.62 11.47 -16.09
CA LEU A 4 -15.70 10.49 -15.54
C LEU A 4 -14.99 11.05 -14.32
N ASN A 5 -15.78 11.36 -13.28
CA ASN A 5 -15.38 11.76 -11.94
C ASN A 5 -14.54 13.06 -11.81
N ALA A 6 -13.42 13.15 -12.54
CA ALA A 6 -12.55 14.32 -12.61
C ALA A 6 -12.79 15.17 -13.86
N ARG A 7 -13.26 14.58 -14.97
CA ARG A 7 -13.34 15.24 -16.28
C ARG A 7 -14.59 14.90 -17.07
N TYR A 8 -14.98 15.81 -17.97
CA TYR A 8 -16.04 15.57 -18.95
C TYR A 8 -15.45 14.98 -20.24
N TYR A 9 -16.01 13.85 -20.67
CA TYR A 9 -15.63 13.12 -21.87
C TYR A 9 -16.67 13.26 -22.97
N ASN A 10 -16.20 13.52 -24.18
CA ASN A 10 -17.01 13.50 -25.38
C ASN A 10 -16.75 12.20 -26.15
N ALA A 11 -17.74 11.30 -26.17
CA ALA A 11 -17.66 10.03 -26.89
C ALA A 11 -17.65 10.20 -28.41
N GLU A 12 -18.25 11.27 -28.94
CA GLU A 12 -18.26 11.57 -30.38
C GLU A 12 -16.87 11.97 -30.89
N TRP A 13 -16.11 12.70 -30.06
CA TRP A 13 -14.73 13.13 -30.38
C TRP A 13 -13.65 12.20 -29.82
N GLY A 14 -14.05 11.21 -29.02
CA GLY A 14 -13.16 10.24 -28.40
C GLY A 14 -12.18 10.82 -27.37
N ARG A 15 -12.45 12.00 -26.79
CA ARG A 15 -11.48 12.72 -25.93
C ARG A 15 -12.12 13.51 -24.80
N PHE A 16 -11.32 13.92 -23.84
CA PHE A 16 -11.76 14.82 -22.77
C PHE A 16 -11.94 16.25 -23.30
N ILE A 17 -12.95 16.93 -22.76
CA ILE A 17 -13.24 18.34 -23.05
C ILE A 17 -12.35 19.24 -22.18
N ASN A 18 -12.07 18.81 -20.96
CA ASN A 18 -11.25 19.54 -20.00
C ASN A 18 -9.83 18.97 -19.97
N ALA A 19 -8.84 19.84 -19.75
CA ALA A 19 -7.45 19.43 -19.57
C ALA A 19 -7.29 18.62 -18.26
N ASP A 20 -6.44 17.59 -18.30
CA ASP A 20 -5.93 16.92 -17.10
C ASP A 20 -5.15 17.90 -16.22
N ALA A 21 -5.15 17.67 -14.91
CA ALA A 21 -4.28 18.36 -13.98
C ALA A 21 -2.81 17.91 -14.12
N TYR A 22 -2.57 16.73 -14.70
CA TYR A 22 -1.23 16.19 -14.95
C TYR A 22 -0.69 16.61 -16.32
N GLY A 23 0.39 17.38 -16.34
CA GLY A 23 1.02 17.92 -17.56
C GLY A 23 1.87 16.93 -18.37
N GLY A 24 1.81 15.63 -18.06
CA GLY A 24 2.62 14.60 -18.69
C GLY A 24 3.91 14.27 -17.96
N ASN A 25 4.66 13.31 -18.52
CA ASN A 25 5.87 12.74 -17.95
C ASN A 25 7.02 12.86 -18.95
N VAL A 26 8.19 13.27 -18.46
CA VAL A 26 9.39 13.48 -19.30
C VAL A 26 9.76 12.16 -19.99
N GLY A 27 9.96 12.21 -21.31
CA GLY A 27 10.26 11.03 -22.13
C GLY A 27 9.04 10.30 -22.71
N ASN A 28 7.81 10.70 -22.37
CA ASN A 28 6.60 10.15 -22.99
C ASN A 28 5.77 11.26 -23.67
N LEU A 29 5.89 11.37 -24.99
CA LEU A 29 5.21 12.39 -25.81
C LEU A 29 3.68 12.33 -25.67
N LEU A 30 3.10 11.12 -25.67
CA LEU A 30 1.65 10.91 -25.58
C LEU A 30 1.09 11.37 -24.22
N SER A 31 1.89 11.31 -23.16
CA SER A 31 1.45 11.75 -21.82
C SER A 31 1.25 13.26 -21.71
N HIS A 32 1.83 14.06 -22.61
CA HIS A 32 1.63 15.52 -22.63
C HIS A 32 0.31 15.93 -23.30
N ASN A 33 -0.40 14.99 -23.92
CA ASN A 33 -1.73 15.27 -24.44
C ASN A 33 -2.76 15.22 -23.30
N VAL A 34 -2.95 16.36 -22.64
CA VAL A 34 -3.86 16.54 -21.50
C VAL A 34 -5.34 16.28 -21.80
N PHE A 35 -5.70 16.08 -23.08
CA PHE A 35 -7.06 15.75 -23.52
C PHE A 35 -7.22 14.27 -23.94
N ALA A 36 -6.13 13.50 -23.98
CA ALA A 36 -6.17 12.12 -24.43
C ALA A 36 -6.96 11.24 -23.46
N TYR A 37 -7.85 10.41 -24.00
CA TYR A 37 -8.51 9.35 -23.27
C TYR A 37 -7.74 8.04 -23.50
N CYS A 38 -7.41 7.31 -22.44
CA CYS A 38 -6.77 5.99 -22.51
C CYS A 38 -5.50 5.94 -23.40
N MET A 39 -4.70 7.01 -23.45
CA MET A 39 -3.53 7.13 -24.34
C MET A 39 -3.86 6.87 -25.83
N ASN A 40 -5.06 7.24 -26.29
CA ASN A 40 -5.61 6.93 -27.63
C ASN A 40 -5.80 5.43 -27.93
N ASN A 41 -5.89 4.58 -26.91
CA ASN A 41 -6.14 3.15 -27.05
C ASN A 41 -7.40 2.70 -26.30
N GLN A 42 -8.51 3.39 -26.54
CA GLN A 42 -9.80 3.16 -25.86
C GLN A 42 -10.43 1.78 -26.10
N VAL A 43 -9.94 1.00 -27.07
CA VAL A 43 -10.41 -0.38 -27.32
C VAL A 43 -9.87 -1.35 -26.27
N ASN A 44 -8.61 -1.16 -25.84
CA ASN A 44 -7.93 -2.06 -24.93
C ASN A 44 -7.81 -1.51 -23.50
N MET A 45 -8.12 -0.22 -23.31
CA MET A 45 -7.86 0.50 -22.07
C MET A 45 -9.12 1.27 -21.64
N SER A 46 -9.40 1.25 -20.34
CA SER A 46 -10.49 1.99 -19.70
C SER A 46 -9.91 2.82 -18.55
N ASP A 47 -10.38 4.05 -18.38
CA ASP A 47 -9.97 4.97 -17.30
C ASP A 47 -11.18 5.32 -16.41
N PRO A 48 -11.49 4.50 -15.39
CA PRO A 48 -12.67 4.70 -14.53
C PRO A 48 -12.58 5.96 -13.66
N SER A 49 -11.37 6.40 -13.29
CA SER A 49 -11.15 7.59 -12.48
C SER A 49 -11.13 8.88 -13.30
N GLY A 50 -11.07 8.77 -14.63
CA GLY A 50 -10.80 9.88 -15.52
C GLY A 50 -9.44 10.51 -15.27
N ASN A 51 -8.50 9.77 -14.65
CA ASN A 51 -7.11 10.13 -14.45
C ASN A 51 -6.28 8.84 -14.39
N TRP A 52 -5.25 8.77 -15.22
CA TRP A 52 -4.38 7.60 -15.24
C TRP A 52 -3.44 7.62 -14.04
N PRO A 53 -3.35 6.53 -13.24
CA PRO A 53 -2.48 6.50 -12.07
C PRO A 53 -1.02 6.67 -12.50
N THR A 54 -0.32 7.54 -11.79
CA THR A 54 1.10 7.77 -12.04
C THR A 54 1.95 6.72 -11.36
N TRP A 55 3.21 6.60 -11.78
CA TRP A 55 4.19 5.74 -11.10
C TRP A 55 4.34 6.07 -9.60
N ASN A 56 4.14 7.34 -9.23
CA ASN A 56 4.19 7.77 -7.82
C ASN A 56 2.99 7.24 -7.04
N ASP A 57 1.80 7.24 -7.63
CA ASP A 57 0.58 6.70 -7.02
C ASP A 57 0.74 5.20 -6.73
N ILE A 58 1.26 4.45 -7.70
CA ILE A 58 1.54 3.01 -7.56
C ILE A 58 2.56 2.76 -6.44
N LYS A 59 3.69 3.50 -6.43
CA LYS A 59 4.70 3.40 -5.37
C LYS A 59 4.12 3.72 -3.99
N SER A 60 3.24 4.73 -3.91
CA SER A 60 2.58 5.11 -2.67
C SER A 60 1.62 4.03 -2.17
N GLY A 61 0.88 3.38 -3.07
CA GLY A 61 0.00 2.26 -2.75
C GLY A 61 0.78 1.07 -2.21
N LEU A 62 1.86 0.70 -2.89
CA LEU A 62 2.73 -0.41 -2.49
C LEU A 62 3.36 -0.18 -1.10
N SER A 63 3.81 1.05 -0.81
CA SER A 63 4.40 1.37 0.49
C SER A 63 3.39 1.29 1.65
N LYS A 64 2.13 1.67 1.41
CA LYS A 64 1.02 1.51 2.37
C LYS A 64 0.79 0.03 2.70
N ILE A 65 0.74 -0.84 1.68
CA ILE A 65 0.58 -2.28 1.86
C ILE A 65 1.74 -2.85 2.67
N LYS A 66 2.99 -2.56 2.29
CA LYS A 66 4.19 -3.05 3.00
C LYS A 66 4.17 -2.66 4.49
N ARG A 67 3.80 -1.42 4.78
CA ARG A 67 3.68 -0.92 6.17
C ARG A 67 2.55 -1.61 6.94
N GLY A 68 1.40 -1.83 6.30
CA GLY A 68 0.30 -2.58 6.90
C GLY A 68 0.72 -4.00 7.30
N VAL A 69 1.40 -4.72 6.40
CA VAL A 69 1.95 -6.05 6.67
C VAL A 69 2.97 -6.01 7.81
N SER A 70 3.92 -5.08 7.78
CA SER A 70 4.93 -4.94 8.84
C SER A 70 4.31 -4.66 10.22
N ASN A 71 3.26 -3.83 10.27
CA ASN A 71 2.55 -3.51 11.50
C ASN A 71 1.76 -4.71 12.04
N ALA A 72 1.21 -5.55 11.16
CA ALA A 72 0.54 -6.78 11.57
C ALA A 72 1.56 -7.79 12.14
N LEU A 73 2.70 -7.94 11.46
CA LEU A 73 3.77 -8.84 11.90
C LEU A 73 4.29 -8.44 13.28
N SER A 74 4.54 -7.15 13.52
CA SER A 74 5.04 -6.67 14.81
C SER A 74 4.07 -6.92 15.97
N LYS A 75 2.75 -6.81 15.72
CA LYS A 75 1.72 -7.16 16.71
C LYS A 75 1.73 -8.64 17.06
N VAL A 76 1.87 -9.50 16.06
CA VAL A 76 1.95 -10.96 16.29
C VAL A 76 3.21 -11.29 17.10
N THR A 77 4.36 -10.73 16.74
CA THR A 77 5.60 -10.97 17.49
C THR A 77 5.50 -10.49 18.93
N ALA A 78 4.86 -9.34 19.17
CA ALA A 78 4.63 -8.84 20.53
C ALA A 78 3.71 -9.75 21.34
N TRP A 79 2.63 -10.25 20.72
CA TRP A 79 1.70 -11.19 21.37
C TRP A 79 2.39 -12.51 21.74
N VAL A 80 3.24 -13.06 20.87
CA VAL A 80 4.00 -14.28 21.18
C VAL A 80 4.98 -14.04 22.32
N ALA A 81 5.68 -12.90 22.33
CA ALA A 81 6.63 -12.55 23.39
C ALA A 81 5.92 -12.47 24.76
N ASP A 82 4.77 -11.79 24.84
CA ASP A 82 3.96 -11.71 26.06
C ASP A 82 3.54 -13.10 26.59
N LYS A 83 3.10 -13.99 25.70
CA LYS A 83 2.75 -15.36 26.07
C LYS A 83 3.96 -16.20 26.50
N ALA A 84 5.12 -15.99 25.89
CA ALA A 84 6.34 -16.70 26.25
C ALA A 84 6.80 -16.34 27.67
N GLU A 85 6.78 -15.06 28.03
CA GLU A 85 7.11 -14.59 29.38
C GLU A 85 6.12 -15.13 30.43
N ALA A 86 4.83 -15.17 30.09
CA ALA A 86 3.82 -15.79 30.95
C ALA A 86 4.14 -17.27 31.23
N VAL A 87 4.54 -18.04 30.22
CA VAL A 87 4.92 -19.46 30.38
C VAL A 87 6.21 -19.63 31.19
N LEU A 88 7.20 -18.76 30.99
CA LEU A 88 8.45 -18.77 31.77
C LEU A 88 8.18 -18.53 33.27
N SER A 89 7.22 -17.66 33.60
CA SER A 89 6.82 -17.39 34.98
C SER A 89 6.17 -18.60 35.67
N LEU A 90 5.52 -19.48 34.90
CA LEU A 90 4.88 -20.70 35.39
C LEU A 90 5.87 -21.86 35.54
N LYS A 91 7.11 -21.71 35.06
CA LYS A 91 8.13 -22.74 35.22
C LYS A 91 8.49 -22.86 36.70
N PRO A 92 8.27 -24.04 37.34
CA PRO A 92 8.62 -24.22 38.74
C PRO A 92 10.12 -23.98 38.92
N ARG A 93 10.48 -23.06 39.81
CA ARG A 93 11.86 -22.86 40.26
C ARG A 93 12.29 -24.15 40.97
N ASN A 94 13.15 -24.92 40.33
CA ASN A 94 13.82 -26.04 40.96
C ASN A 94 14.77 -25.50 42.04
N ASN A 95 14.47 -25.79 43.31
CA ASN A 95 15.26 -25.44 44.49
C ASN A 95 16.60 -26.22 44.53
N LEU A 96 17.45 -26.12 43.51
CA LEU A 96 18.77 -26.77 43.46
C LEU A 96 19.89 -25.91 44.08
N GLY A 97 19.56 -24.95 44.96
CA GLY A 97 20.52 -24.00 45.53
C GLY A 97 20.45 -23.78 47.05
N GLN A 98 19.62 -24.51 47.78
CA GLN A 98 19.56 -24.43 49.25
C GLN A 98 19.82 -25.81 49.86
N LEU A 99 21.08 -26.26 49.80
CA LEU A 99 21.58 -27.26 50.75
C LEU A 99 22.42 -26.50 51.79
N PRO A 100 22.06 -26.55 53.09
CA PRO A 100 22.79 -25.85 54.13
C PRO A 100 24.19 -26.44 54.30
N ILE A 101 25.22 -25.60 54.23
CA ILE A 101 26.64 -25.98 54.40
C ILE A 101 26.97 -26.10 55.90
N HIS A 102 26.16 -26.83 56.68
CA HIS A 102 26.49 -27.08 58.09
C HIS A 102 27.45 -28.28 58.22
N LEU A 103 28.73 -27.93 58.16
CA LEU A 103 29.78 -28.28 59.12
C LEU A 103 29.63 -29.63 59.85
N ILE A 104 30.35 -30.67 59.41
CA ILE A 104 31.16 -31.60 60.23
C ILE A 104 32.28 -32.18 59.35
#